data_AF-A0A8S3ISV1-F1
#
_entry.id   AF-A0A8S3ISV1-F1
#
_cell.length_a   1.000
_cell.length_b   1.000
_cell.length_c   1.000
_cell.angle_alpha   90.00
_cell.angle_beta   90.00
_cell.angle_gamma   90.00
#
_symmetry.space_group_name_H-M   'P 1'
#
loop_
_entity.id
_entity.type
_entity.pdbx_description
1 polymer ?
#
loop_
_entity_poly.entity_id
_entity_poly.type
_entity_poly.pdbx_seq_one_letter_code
_entity_poly.pdbx_strand_id
1 'polypeptide(L)'
;MNSTIQRTISPSSYRQIYWSTVAESGLITQQVSLVILFIILFIHLDHDNLQPRTILIVNALIGISGLFLYRRHINLKLLQENIKTLLIFLLFGSMVSPVLFTLTKTISTDTIYAMSTLMMLTHLVFYDYGAETEMVQKALSFSIALFSSVCLASRLSTSFHTFCLVTSAVLVFALWPELRKYIK
;
A
#
# COMPACT_ATOMS: atom_id res chain seq x y z
N MET A 1 -49.64 16.76 5.02
CA MET A 1 -48.90 17.08 6.25
C MET A 1 -47.41 16.86 5.98
N ASN A 2 -46.78 17.80 5.27
CA ASN A 2 -45.50 17.60 4.59
C ASN A 2 -44.62 18.85 4.78
N SER A 3 -44.11 19.07 5.99
CA SER A 3 -43.43 20.33 6.36
C SER A 3 -42.08 20.12 7.07
N THR A 4 -41.39 19.00 6.85
CA THR A 4 -40.15 18.69 7.58
C THR A 4 -38.90 18.58 6.67
N ILE A 5 -38.92 19.12 5.44
CA ILE A 5 -37.80 18.95 4.48
C ILE A 5 -37.18 20.28 4.02
N GLN A 6 -37.16 21.32 4.84
CA GLN A 6 -36.29 22.48 4.58
C GLN A 6 -35.50 22.83 5.84
N ARG A 7 -34.57 21.94 6.20
CA ARG A 7 -33.37 22.38 6.92
C ARG A 7 -32.63 23.33 5.98
N THR A 8 -32.80 24.63 6.15
CA THR A 8 -32.01 25.67 5.48
C THR A 8 -30.55 25.51 5.88
N ILE A 9 -29.79 24.79 5.06
CA ILE A 9 -28.34 24.67 5.17
C ILE A 9 -27.75 26.05 4.83
N SER A 10 -26.99 26.65 5.75
CA SER A 10 -26.44 27.99 5.53
C SER A 10 -25.37 27.99 4.42
N PRO A 11 -25.14 29.13 3.71
CA PRO A 11 -24.15 29.20 2.62
C PRO A 11 -22.71 28.81 3.03
N SER A 12 -22.34 29.07 4.28
CA SER A 12 -21.04 28.66 4.84
C SER A 12 -20.93 27.14 5.04
N SER A 13 -22.06 26.47 5.33
CA SER A 13 -22.13 25.03 5.54
C SER A 13 -22.01 24.26 4.21
N TYR A 14 -22.56 24.79 3.09
CA TYR A 14 -22.32 24.23 1.75
C TYR A 14 -20.85 24.23 1.36
N ARG A 15 -20.13 25.32 1.63
CA ARG A 15 -18.69 25.42 1.36
C ARG A 15 -17.91 24.36 2.13
N GLN A 16 -18.23 24.15 3.41
CA GLN A 16 -17.55 23.17 4.25
C GLN A 16 -17.81 21.73 3.80
N ILE A 17 -19.07 21.39 3.47
CA ILE A 17 -19.45 20.07 2.93
C ILE A 17 -18.75 19.80 1.58
N TYR A 18 -18.69 20.81 0.70
CA TYR A 18 -18.00 20.68 -0.57
C TYR A 18 -16.50 20.37 -0.39
N TRP A 19 -15.81 21.13 0.45
CA TRP A 19 -14.37 20.90 0.70
C TRP A 19 -14.10 19.56 1.39
N SER A 20 -14.97 19.11 2.31
CA SER A 20 -14.81 17.79 2.93
C SER A 20 -15.02 16.66 1.91
N THR A 21 -16.04 16.74 1.06
CA THR A 21 -16.27 15.73 0.01
C THR A 21 -15.15 15.70 -1.02
N VAL A 22 -14.63 16.86 -1.43
CA VAL A 22 -13.47 16.93 -2.34
C VAL A 22 -12.23 16.32 -1.67
N ALA A 23 -11.97 16.65 -0.40
CA ALA A 23 -10.84 16.08 0.34
C ALA A 23 -10.94 14.55 0.46
N GLU A 24 -12.10 14.02 0.82
CA GLU A 24 -12.36 12.58 0.94
C GLU A 24 -12.23 11.85 -0.40
N SER A 25 -12.76 12.42 -1.49
CA SER A 25 -12.61 11.85 -2.83
C SER A 25 -11.15 11.80 -3.30
N GLY A 26 -10.32 12.75 -2.85
CA GLY A 26 -8.87 12.73 -3.07
C GLY A 26 -8.19 11.54 -2.40
N LEU A 27 -8.65 11.13 -1.21
CA LEU A 27 -8.10 9.97 -0.50
C LEU A 27 -8.31 8.68 -1.28
N ILE A 28 -9.51 8.51 -1.84
CA ILE A 28 -9.90 7.37 -2.67
C ILE A 28 -9.06 7.33 -3.95
N THR A 29 -9.03 8.45 -4.67
CA THR A 29 -8.29 8.56 -5.94
C THR A 29 -6.79 8.26 -5.74
N GLN A 30 -6.21 8.73 -4.63
CA GLN A 30 -4.81 8.47 -4.30
C GLN A 30 -4.54 6.99 -4.02
N GLN A 31 -5.44 6.29 -3.31
CA GLN A 31 -5.28 4.87 -3.06
C GLN A 31 -5.43 4.03 -4.33
N VAL A 32 -6.41 4.35 -5.17
CA VAL A 32 -6.58 3.74 -6.49
C VAL A 32 -5.31 3.93 -7.32
N SER A 33 -4.74 5.14 -7.30
CA SER A 33 -3.50 5.47 -8.01
C SER A 33 -2.32 4.64 -7.52
N LEU A 34 -2.19 4.41 -6.21
CA LEU A 34 -1.13 3.56 -5.66
C LEU A 34 -1.28 2.11 -6.09
N VAL A 35 -2.50 1.58 -6.09
CA VAL A 35 -2.77 0.21 -6.54
C VAL A 35 -2.44 0.06 -8.03
N ILE A 36 -2.86 1.04 -8.85
CA ILE A 36 -2.54 1.04 -10.28
C ILE A 36 -1.02 1.13 -10.50
N LEU A 37 -0.33 2.01 -9.77
CA LEU A 37 1.12 2.14 -9.84
C LEU A 37 1.81 0.82 -9.47
N PHE A 38 1.34 0.15 -8.43
CA PHE A 38 1.85 -1.17 -8.03
C PHE A 38 1.64 -2.23 -9.13
N ILE A 39 0.47 -2.26 -9.78
CA ILE A 39 0.21 -3.17 -10.90
C ILE A 39 1.11 -2.85 -12.10
N ILE A 40 1.29 -1.57 -12.42
CA ILE A 40 2.20 -1.13 -13.49
C ILE A 40 3.64 -1.57 -13.17
N LEU A 41 4.07 -1.42 -11.92
CA LEU A 41 5.38 -1.87 -11.46
C LEU A 41 5.54 -3.39 -11.67
N PHE A 42 4.54 -4.19 -11.28
CA PHE A 42 4.53 -5.63 -11.53
C PHE A 42 4.68 -5.95 -13.02
N ILE A 43 3.88 -5.33 -13.90
CA ILE A 43 3.92 -5.59 -15.34
C ILE A 43 5.30 -5.26 -15.92
N HIS A 44 5.91 -4.14 -15.52
CA HIS A 44 7.24 -3.77 -15.99
C HIS A 44 8.34 -4.72 -15.50
N LEU A 45 8.13 -5.32 -14.32
CA LEU A 45 9.05 -6.29 -13.74
C LEU A 45 8.90 -7.67 -14.37
N ASP A 46 7.69 -8.02 -14.82
CA ASP A 46 7.39 -9.25 -15.54
C ASP A 46 7.92 -9.23 -16.98
N HIS A 47 7.88 -8.08 -17.66
CA HIS A 47 8.41 -7.89 -19.01
C HIS A 47 9.93 -7.61 -19.05
N ASP A 48 10.65 -7.74 -17.92
CA ASP A 48 12.09 -7.41 -17.78
C ASP A 48 12.48 -5.98 -18.24
N ASN A 49 11.52 -5.06 -18.36
CA ASN A 49 11.76 -3.67 -18.78
C ASN A 49 12.47 -2.85 -17.70
N LEU A 50 12.30 -3.22 -16.43
CA LEU A 50 12.93 -2.56 -15.28
C LEU A 50 13.89 -3.51 -14.59
N GLN A 51 15.16 -3.11 -14.52
CA GLN A 51 16.13 -3.84 -13.72
C GLN A 51 15.73 -3.80 -12.23
N PRO A 52 15.70 -4.94 -11.53
CA PRO A 52 15.33 -4.97 -10.11
C PRO A 52 16.23 -4.09 -9.22
N ARG A 53 17.48 -3.88 -9.65
CA ARG A 53 18.43 -2.99 -8.98
C ARG A 53 17.91 -1.55 -8.92
N THR A 54 17.31 -1.07 -10.00
CA THR A 54 16.73 0.27 -10.07
C THR A 54 15.57 0.40 -9.09
N ILE A 55 14.72 -0.64 -9.01
CA ILE A 55 13.58 -0.65 -8.08
C ILE A 55 14.03 -0.68 -6.63
N LEU A 56 15.10 -1.42 -6.30
CA LEU A 56 15.67 -1.36 -4.94
C LEU A 56 16.21 0.01 -4.60
N ILE A 57 16.89 0.69 -5.53
CA ILE A 57 17.38 2.06 -5.31
C ILE A 57 16.18 3.00 -5.08
N VAL A 58 15.14 2.92 -5.91
CA VAL A 58 13.92 3.72 -5.75
C VAL A 58 13.25 3.42 -4.41
N ASN A 59 13.08 2.14 -4.04
CA ASN A 59 12.54 1.72 -2.75
C ASN A 59 13.37 2.25 -1.57
N ALA A 60 14.70 2.21 -1.68
CA ALA A 60 15.59 2.76 -0.66
C ALA A 60 15.44 4.27 -0.54
N LEU A 61 15.35 5.01 -1.65
CA LEU A 61 15.11 6.46 -1.66
C LEU A 61 13.77 6.80 -1.03
N ILE A 62 12.70 6.08 -1.38
CA ILE A 62 11.37 6.25 -0.78
C ILE A 62 11.43 5.97 0.72
N GLY A 63 12.05 4.86 1.15
CA GLY A 63 12.22 4.51 2.55
C GLY A 63 13.01 5.56 3.33
N ILE A 64 14.12 6.06 2.79
CA ILE A 64 14.93 7.13 3.38
C ILE A 64 14.12 8.42 3.49
N SER A 65 13.37 8.79 2.44
CA SER A 65 12.51 9.97 2.47
C SER A 65 11.41 9.86 3.52
N GLY A 66 10.79 8.68 3.67
CA GLY A 66 9.82 8.40 4.71
C GLY A 66 10.43 8.51 6.11
N LEU A 67 11.61 7.93 6.32
CA LEU A 67 12.35 8.05 7.59
C LEU A 67 12.75 9.50 7.88
N PHE A 68 13.11 10.28 6.87
CA PHE A 68 13.46 11.69 7.03
C PHE A 68 12.25 12.51 7.49
N LEU A 69 11.09 12.30 6.88
CA LEU A 69 9.85 12.96 7.28
C LEU A 69 9.41 12.51 8.68
N TYR A 70 9.56 11.22 9.00
CA TYR A 70 9.26 10.64 10.31
C TYR A 70 10.20 11.18 11.41
N ARG A 71 11.49 11.34 11.11
CA ARG A 71 12.50 11.89 12.04
C ARG A 71 12.13 13.28 12.54
N ARG A 72 11.42 14.08 11.73
CA ARG A 72 11.01 15.43 12.12
C ARG A 72 10.03 15.44 13.31
N HIS A 73 9.30 14.34 13.53
CA HIS A 73 8.22 14.29 14.51
C HIS A 73 8.49 13.35 15.71
N ILE A 74 9.57 12.54 15.69
CA ILE A 74 9.75 11.42 16.63
C ILE A 74 11.14 11.33 17.25
N ASN A 75 11.19 10.78 18.46
CA ASN A 75 12.41 10.53 19.24
C ASN A 75 13.37 9.53 18.56
N LEU A 76 14.68 9.78 18.73
CA LEU A 76 15.75 8.95 18.15
C LEU A 76 15.70 7.48 18.58
N LYS A 77 15.24 7.18 19.80
CA LYS A 77 15.09 5.80 20.30
C LYS A 77 14.05 5.01 19.50
N LEU A 78 12.89 5.61 19.23
CA LEU A 78 11.82 4.98 18.46
C LEU A 78 12.19 4.85 16.98
N LEU A 79 13.00 5.78 16.45
CA LEU A 79 13.60 5.65 15.13
C LEU A 79 14.53 4.43 15.03
N GLN A 80 15.37 4.18 16.05
CA GLN A 80 16.27 3.02 16.08
C GLN A 80 15.49 1.71 16.09
N GLU A 81 14.41 1.62 16.88
CA GLU A 81 13.53 0.46 16.91
C GLU A 81 12.87 0.19 15.56
N ASN A 82 12.34 1.25 14.91
CA ASN A 82 11.72 1.12 13.59
C ASN A 82 12.73 0.72 12.50
N ILE A 83 13.95 1.28 12.53
CA ILE A 83 15.02 0.88 11.60
C ILE A 83 15.40 -0.58 11.83
N LYS A 84 15.49 -1.02 13.09
CA LYS A 84 15.78 -2.42 13.43
C LYS A 84 14.69 -3.35 12.89
N THR A 85 13.42 -3.00 13.08
CA THR A 85 12.27 -3.75 12.54
C THR A 85 12.31 -3.80 11.01
N LEU A 86 12.61 -2.69 10.35
CA LEU A 86 12.74 -2.64 8.88
C LEU A 86 13.91 -3.49 8.38
N LEU A 87 15.04 -3.49 9.09
CA LEU A 87 16.20 -4.31 8.76
C LEU A 87 15.89 -5.80 8.94
N ILE A 88 15.24 -6.19 10.04
CA ILE A 88 14.76 -7.56 10.27
C ILE A 88 13.79 -7.97 9.15
N PHE A 89 12.86 -7.09 8.76
CA PHE A 89 11.93 -7.35 7.66
C PHE A 89 12.65 -7.58 6.33
N LEU A 90 13.66 -6.77 5.98
CA LEU A 90 14.43 -6.93 4.74
C LEU A 90 15.25 -8.22 4.73
N LEU A 91 15.91 -8.54 5.85
CA LEU A 91 16.71 -9.76 5.96
C LEU A 91 15.82 -11.01 5.89
N PHE A 92 14.76 -11.05 6.69
CA PHE A 92 13.86 -12.19 6.70
C PHE A 92 13.09 -12.32 5.38
N GLY A 93 12.60 -11.21 4.84
CA GLY A 93 11.92 -11.16 3.55
C GLY A 93 12.79 -11.65 2.40
N SER A 94 14.10 -11.34 2.40
CA SER A 94 15.01 -11.85 1.37
C SER A 94 15.28 -13.36 1.49
N MET A 95 15.34 -13.89 2.71
CA MET A 95 15.45 -15.35 2.93
C MET A 95 14.16 -16.11 2.60
N VAL A 96 12.99 -15.50 2.84
CA VAL A 96 11.68 -16.11 2.60
C VAL A 96 11.25 -15.99 1.13
N SER A 97 11.71 -14.98 0.40
CA SER A 97 11.43 -14.79 -1.04
C SER A 97 11.64 -16.05 -1.91
N PRO A 98 12.78 -16.77 -1.83
CA PRO A 98 12.96 -18.01 -2.60
C PRO A 98 12.00 -19.14 -2.17
N VAL A 99 11.58 -19.19 -0.91
CA VAL A 99 10.60 -20.16 -0.41
C VAL A 99 9.21 -19.86 -0.97
N LEU A 100 8.80 -18.58 -0.98
CA LEU A 100 7.53 -18.14 -1.58
C LEU A 100 7.47 -18.44 -3.07
N PHE A 101 8.55 -18.15 -3.79
CA PHE A 101 8.65 -18.47 -5.22
C PHE A 101 8.50 -19.96 -5.49
N THR A 102 9.19 -20.80 -4.70
CA THR A 102 9.18 -22.25 -4.89
C THR A 102 7.82 -22.87 -4.54
N LEU A 103 7.18 -22.41 -3.47
CA LEU A 103 5.92 -22.99 -2.97
C LEU A 103 4.73 -22.68 -3.89
N THR A 104 4.70 -21.50 -4.50
CA THR A 104 3.57 -21.07 -5.33
C THR A 104 3.74 -21.45 -6.80
N LYS A 105 4.91 -21.93 -7.23
CA LYS A 105 5.18 -22.39 -8.62
C LYS A 105 4.21 -23.48 -9.09
N THR A 106 3.67 -24.28 -8.18
CA THR A 106 2.75 -25.39 -8.46
C THR A 106 1.30 -24.96 -8.73
N ILE A 107 0.95 -23.69 -8.48
CA ILE A 107 -0.39 -23.14 -8.73
C ILE A 107 -0.45 -22.58 -10.16
N SER A 108 -1.61 -22.76 -10.82
CA SER A 108 -1.89 -22.21 -12.15
C SER A 108 -1.74 -20.69 -12.18
N THR A 109 -1.20 -20.16 -13.29
CA THR A 109 -1.03 -18.72 -13.52
C THR A 109 -2.36 -17.97 -13.54
N ASP A 110 -3.37 -18.57 -14.16
CA ASP A 110 -4.65 -17.90 -14.41
C ASP A 110 -5.43 -17.69 -13.11
N THR A 111 -5.37 -18.67 -12.21
CA THR A 111 -5.99 -18.56 -10.89
C THR A 111 -5.26 -17.58 -10.00
N ILE A 112 -3.93 -17.46 -10.10
CA ILE A 112 -3.15 -16.46 -9.35
C ILE A 112 -3.56 -15.05 -9.77
N TYR A 113 -3.70 -14.78 -11.08
CA TYR A 113 -4.15 -13.47 -11.55
C TYR A 113 -5.59 -13.18 -11.11
N ALA A 114 -6.50 -14.14 -11.21
CA ALA A 114 -7.88 -13.97 -10.76
C ALA A 114 -7.97 -13.71 -9.25
N MET A 115 -7.28 -14.49 -8.42
CA MET A 115 -7.31 -14.30 -6.97
C MET A 115 -6.61 -13.02 -6.54
N SER A 116 -5.47 -12.67 -7.14
CA SER A 116 -4.76 -11.43 -6.81
C SER A 116 -5.57 -10.19 -7.19
N THR A 117 -6.25 -10.20 -8.33
CA THR A 117 -7.13 -9.08 -8.72
C THR A 117 -8.31 -8.94 -7.76
N LEU A 118 -8.98 -10.04 -7.39
CA LEU A 118 -10.05 -10.02 -6.39
C LEU A 118 -9.57 -9.52 -5.02
N MET A 119 -8.39 -9.95 -4.59
CA MET A 119 -7.81 -9.50 -3.32
C MET A 119 -7.40 -8.04 -3.37
N MET A 120 -6.89 -7.57 -4.50
CA MET A 120 -6.60 -6.15 -4.68
C MET A 120 -7.88 -5.32 -4.63
N LEU A 121 -8.95 -5.74 -5.29
CA LEU A 121 -10.27 -5.08 -5.19
C LEU A 121 -10.79 -5.10 -3.75
N THR A 122 -10.64 -6.23 -3.06
CA THR A 122 -11.02 -6.39 -1.66
C THR A 122 -10.22 -5.43 -0.77
N HIS A 123 -8.93 -5.29 -1.00
CA HIS A 123 -8.09 -4.30 -0.35
C HIS A 123 -8.61 -2.87 -0.58
N LEU A 124 -9.00 -2.49 -1.80
CA LEU A 124 -9.63 -1.19 -2.04
C LEU A 124 -10.93 -1.01 -1.25
N VAL A 125 -11.75 -2.04 -1.08
CA VAL A 125 -13.01 -1.94 -0.33
C VAL A 125 -12.77 -1.78 1.18
N PHE A 126 -11.83 -2.52 1.75
CA PHE A 126 -11.56 -2.49 3.19
C PHE A 126 -10.61 -1.37 3.62
N TYR A 127 -9.97 -0.68 2.69
CA TYR A 127 -9.06 0.41 2.99
C TYR A 127 -9.76 1.58 3.69
N ASP A 128 -9.06 2.19 4.66
CA ASP A 128 -9.56 3.34 5.40
C ASP A 128 -9.41 4.64 4.59
N TYR A 129 -10.54 5.15 4.08
CA TYR A 129 -10.61 6.42 3.36
C TYR A 129 -10.90 7.63 4.26
N GLY A 130 -10.69 7.52 5.58
CA GLY A 130 -10.97 8.60 6.54
C GLY A 130 -12.31 8.44 7.26
N ALA A 131 -12.95 7.28 7.13
CA ALA A 131 -14.00 6.87 8.07
C ALA A 131 -13.34 6.44 9.37
N GLU A 132 -13.99 6.60 10.52
CA GLU A 132 -13.47 6.07 11.79
C GLU A 132 -13.49 4.53 11.75
N THR A 133 -12.46 3.93 11.14
CA THR A 133 -12.34 2.48 10.98
C THR A 133 -11.49 1.90 12.11
N GLU A 134 -11.89 0.71 12.55
CA GLU A 134 -11.21 0.01 13.62
C GLU A 134 -9.78 -0.42 13.22
N MET A 135 -8.87 -0.47 14.20
CA MET A 135 -7.49 -0.92 13.99
C MET A 135 -7.40 -2.29 13.31
N VAL A 136 -8.35 -3.19 13.61
CA VAL A 136 -8.45 -4.52 13.02
C VAL A 136 -8.68 -4.45 11.52
N GLN A 137 -9.54 -3.55 11.05
CA GLN A 137 -9.82 -3.38 9.62
C GLN A 137 -8.58 -2.88 8.87
N LYS A 138 -7.79 -1.98 9.47
CA LYS A 138 -6.53 -1.49 8.89
C LYS A 138 -5.51 -2.61 8.74
N ALA A 139 -5.35 -3.41 9.78
CA ALA A 139 -4.45 -4.57 9.77
C ALA A 139 -4.90 -5.60 8.72
N LEU A 140 -6.20 -5.90 8.66
CA LEU A 140 -6.79 -6.82 7.70
C LEU A 140 -6.58 -6.34 6.26
N SER A 141 -6.86 -5.07 5.98
CA SER A 141 -6.64 -4.44 4.68
C SER A 141 -5.18 -4.60 4.25
N PHE A 142 -4.24 -4.27 5.13
CA PHE A 142 -2.80 -4.42 4.86
C PHE A 142 -2.39 -5.88 4.59
N SER A 143 -2.90 -6.83 5.37
CA SER A 143 -2.63 -8.26 5.16
C SER A 143 -3.16 -8.77 3.81
N ILE A 144 -4.34 -8.31 3.38
CA ILE A 144 -4.91 -8.66 2.08
C ILE A 144 -4.04 -8.10 0.94
N ALA A 145 -3.60 -6.84 1.05
CA ALA A 145 -2.70 -6.23 0.07
C ALA A 145 -1.36 -6.97 -0.03
N LEU A 146 -0.77 -7.34 1.10
CA LEU A 146 0.49 -8.11 1.12
C LEU A 146 0.32 -9.49 0.51
N PHE A 147 -0.74 -10.21 0.85
CA PHE A 147 -0.98 -11.53 0.27
C PHE A 147 -1.19 -11.44 -1.24
N SER A 148 -2.00 -10.48 -1.71
CA SER A 148 -2.17 -10.22 -3.14
C SER A 148 -0.84 -9.92 -3.83
N SER A 149 0.01 -9.12 -3.19
CA SER A 149 1.32 -8.74 -3.72
C SER A 149 2.26 -9.95 -3.82
N VAL A 150 2.25 -10.82 -2.80
CA VAL A 150 3.04 -12.06 -2.76
C VAL A 150 2.57 -13.04 -3.83
N CYS A 151 1.26 -13.20 -4.02
CA CYS A 151 0.69 -14.03 -5.09
C CYS A 151 1.20 -13.58 -6.46
N LEU A 152 1.13 -12.28 -6.75
CA LEU A 152 1.65 -11.69 -7.99
C LEU A 152 3.18 -11.87 -8.11
N ALA A 153 3.92 -11.57 -7.05
CA ALA A 153 5.38 -11.68 -7.00
C ALA A 153 5.89 -13.11 -7.26
N SER A 154 5.08 -14.13 -6.98
CA SER A 154 5.42 -15.53 -7.20
C SER A 154 5.48 -15.94 -8.68
N ARG A 155 5.00 -15.09 -9.59
CA ARG A 155 5.07 -15.31 -11.05
C ARG A 155 6.31 -14.72 -11.69
N LEU A 156 7.03 -13.85 -10.98
CA LEU A 156 8.27 -13.28 -11.50
C LEU A 156 9.36 -14.34 -11.58
N SER A 157 10.16 -14.27 -12.62
CA SER A 157 11.13 -15.29 -13.03
C SER A 157 12.24 -15.56 -12.00
N THR A 158 12.54 -14.61 -11.10
CA THR A 158 13.63 -14.75 -10.12
C THR A 158 13.23 -14.27 -8.73
N SER A 159 13.80 -14.90 -7.70
CA SER A 159 13.60 -14.55 -6.29
C SER A 159 13.98 -13.09 -5.96
N PHE A 160 14.88 -12.50 -6.76
CA PHE A 160 15.28 -11.10 -6.60
C PHE A 160 14.17 -10.15 -7.07
N HIS A 161 13.51 -10.46 -8.19
CA HIS A 161 12.36 -9.70 -8.68
C HIS A 161 11.19 -9.78 -7.68
N THR A 162 10.91 -10.99 -7.16
CA THR A 162 9.90 -11.21 -6.11
C THR A 162 10.18 -10.37 -4.86
N PHE A 163 11.43 -10.37 -4.37
CA PHE A 163 11.83 -9.59 -3.19
C PHE A 163 11.64 -8.08 -3.41
N CYS A 164 12.04 -7.57 -4.57
CA CYS A 164 11.90 -6.16 -4.91
C CYS A 164 10.43 -5.74 -4.92
N LEU A 165 9.56 -6.55 -5.55
CA LEU A 165 8.13 -6.26 -5.66
C LEU A 165 7.42 -6.29 -4.30
N VAL A 166 7.70 -7.30 -3.47
CA VAL A 166 7.12 -7.40 -2.11
C VAL A 166 7.61 -6.25 -1.22
N THR A 167 8.88 -5.87 -1.34
CA THR A 167 9.42 -4.69 -0.64
C THR A 167 8.73 -3.41 -1.10
N SER A 168 8.51 -3.24 -2.40
CA SER A 168 7.73 -2.11 -2.93
C SER A 168 6.29 -2.12 -2.43
N ALA A 169 5.64 -3.28 -2.34
CA ALA A 169 4.28 -3.39 -1.81
C ALA A 169 4.19 -2.89 -0.36
N VAL A 170 5.15 -3.27 0.49
CA VAL A 170 5.21 -2.81 1.89
C VAL A 170 5.44 -1.31 1.96
N LEU A 171 6.34 -0.77 1.14
CA LEU A 171 6.57 0.68 1.10
C LEU A 171 5.33 1.42 0.61
N VAL A 172 4.66 0.95 -0.44
CA VAL A 172 3.47 1.62 -1.00
C VAL A 172 2.28 1.51 -0.04
N PHE A 173 2.00 0.33 0.53
CA PHE A 173 0.79 0.09 1.32
C PHE A 173 0.96 0.30 2.82
N ALA A 174 2.16 0.20 3.39
CA ALA A 174 2.40 0.45 4.82
C ALA A 174 2.93 1.87 5.10
N LEU A 175 3.87 2.36 4.29
CA LEU A 175 4.52 3.65 4.56
C LEU A 175 3.61 4.83 4.18
N TRP A 176 2.89 4.71 3.06
CA TRP A 176 2.07 5.81 2.55
C TRP A 176 0.90 6.22 3.45
N PRO A 177 0.11 5.29 4.05
CA PRO A 177 -0.96 5.66 4.97
C PRO A 177 -0.43 6.37 6.22
N GLU A 178 0.74 5.95 6.73
CA GLU A 178 1.38 6.61 7.87
C GLU A 178 1.90 7.99 7.49
N LEU A 179 2.57 8.12 6.33
CA LEU A 179 3.05 9.40 5.84
C LEU A 179 1.92 10.43 5.68
N ARG A 180 0.76 9.97 5.20
CA ARG A 180 -0.44 10.80 5.04
C ARG A 180 -0.91 11.41 6.37
N LYS A 181 -0.78 10.70 7.50
CA LYS A 181 -1.19 11.21 8.82
C LYS A 181 -0.34 12.41 9.27
N TYR A 182 0.89 12.52 8.80
CA TYR A 182 1.81 13.62 9.15
C TYR A 182 1.70 14.84 8.24
N ILE A 183 1.04 14.71 7.08
CA ILE A 183 0.86 15.80 6.09
C ILE A 183 -0.48 16.52 6.26
N LYS A 184 -1.45 15.91 6.95
CA LYS A 184 -2.69 16.59 7.40
C LYS A 184 -2.40 17.52 8.57
#